data_AF-A0A3D0HBC1-F1
#
_entry.id   AF-A0A3D0HBC1-F1
#
_cell.length_a   1.000
_cell.length_b   1.000
_cell.length_c   1.000
_cell.angle_alpha   90.00
_cell.angle_beta   90.00
_cell.angle_gamma   90.00
#
_symmetry.space_group_name_H-M   'P 1'
#
loop_
_entity.id
_entity.type
_entity.pdbx_description
1 polymer ?
#
loop_
_entity_poly.entity_id
_entity_poly.type
_entity_poly.pdbx_seq_one_letter_code
_entity_poly.pdbx_strand_id
1 'polypeptide(L)'
;SGKPVLHFIRNASNQPDDLAWYMDPNITFPAGSEAYVFTYWLGDDEIVVPASNSFTGTKSIEELMNRYSKKVAPLCMNYIHSRATTPYGVMFPALSTTPTRVTKEITNAKGKVIRRVTTTERPKAAPTGTLTLLKARSDAVFCEIPKETSLARATWKMRSIQGTRVMEIIPDKNVSPADVGIQPINQSSVGVGFAETIRVHKGVRSTNVVPVNILRNNRPIVEFRLKFNEPAAAAVRKALVQAAQVKQREAKLIAEQAKKRRSAK
;
A
#
# COMPACT_ATOMS: atom_id res chain seq x y z
N SER A 1 -20.06 -17.80 -21.22
CA SER A 1 -19.20 -18.67 -22.08
C SER A 1 -18.65 -17.86 -23.25
N GLY A 2 -17.63 -18.39 -23.95
CA GLY A 2 -17.06 -17.81 -25.18
C GLY A 2 -16.25 -16.52 -25.01
N LYS A 3 -16.24 -15.92 -23.82
CA LYS A 3 -15.47 -14.71 -23.53
C LYS A 3 -14.01 -15.07 -23.19
N PRO A 4 -13.01 -14.28 -23.64
CA PRO A 4 -11.61 -14.50 -23.30
C PRO A 4 -11.37 -14.46 -21.80
N VAL A 5 -10.62 -15.43 -21.28
CA VAL A 5 -10.31 -15.53 -19.84
C VAL A 5 -9.54 -14.30 -19.34
N LEU A 6 -8.60 -13.80 -20.15
CA LEU A 6 -7.71 -12.69 -19.77
C LEU A 6 -8.45 -11.40 -19.36
N HIS A 7 -9.63 -11.12 -19.93
CA HIS A 7 -10.41 -9.92 -19.62
C HIS A 7 -10.97 -9.92 -18.18
N PHE A 8 -11.03 -11.11 -17.55
CA PHE A 8 -11.62 -11.36 -16.24
C PHE A 8 -10.57 -11.58 -15.15
N ILE A 9 -9.28 -11.61 -15.49
CA ILE A 9 -8.21 -11.71 -14.50
C ILE A 9 -7.81 -10.30 -14.09
N ARG A 10 -8.33 -9.88 -12.94
CA ARG A 10 -8.13 -8.55 -12.37
C ARG A 10 -7.42 -8.64 -11.04
N ASN A 11 -6.61 -7.63 -10.73
CA ASN A 11 -6.05 -7.44 -9.39
C ASN A 11 -7.06 -6.71 -8.46
N ALA A 12 -6.67 -6.52 -7.19
CA ALA A 12 -7.52 -5.86 -6.19
C ALA A 12 -7.83 -4.38 -6.53
N SER A 13 -7.03 -3.76 -7.41
CA SER A 13 -7.24 -2.40 -7.93
C SER A 13 -8.00 -2.40 -9.26
N ASN A 14 -8.72 -3.48 -9.60
CA ASN A 14 -9.50 -3.64 -10.84
C ASN A 14 -8.69 -3.45 -12.15
N GLN A 15 -7.37 -3.54 -12.08
CA GLN A 15 -6.50 -3.53 -13.25
C GLN A 15 -6.30 -4.97 -13.76
N PRO A 16 -5.98 -5.18 -15.04
CA PRO A 16 -5.52 -6.47 -15.51
C PRO A 16 -4.39 -7.00 -14.61
N ASP A 17 -4.48 -8.26 -14.21
CA ASP A 17 -3.40 -8.91 -13.48
C ASP A 17 -2.14 -9.02 -14.35
N ASP A 18 -0.96 -9.04 -13.74
CA ASP A 18 0.32 -9.17 -14.44
C ASP A 18 0.36 -10.38 -15.38
N LEU A 19 -0.26 -11.50 -14.99
CA LEU A 19 -0.29 -12.69 -15.84
C LEU A 19 -1.28 -12.57 -17.00
N ALA A 20 -2.28 -11.68 -16.93
CA ALA A 20 -3.25 -11.48 -18.00
C ALA A 20 -2.57 -11.04 -19.31
N TRP A 21 -1.46 -10.29 -19.23
CA TRP A 21 -0.68 -9.86 -20.40
C TRP A 21 0.00 -11.00 -21.16
N TYR A 22 0.21 -12.15 -20.51
CA TYR A 22 0.88 -13.33 -21.08
C TYR A 22 -0.12 -14.44 -21.43
N MET A 23 -1.42 -14.21 -21.25
CA MET A 23 -2.46 -15.18 -21.57
C MET A 23 -2.75 -15.20 -23.08
N ASP A 24 -2.97 -16.40 -23.61
CA ASP A 24 -3.45 -16.56 -24.98
C ASP A 24 -4.90 -16.01 -25.10
N PRO A 25 -5.15 -15.04 -26.01
CA PRO A 25 -6.48 -14.45 -26.20
C PRO A 25 -7.55 -15.44 -26.66
N ASN A 26 -7.15 -16.59 -27.20
CA ASN A 26 -8.06 -17.63 -27.67
C ASN A 26 -8.56 -18.55 -26.55
N ILE A 27 -7.98 -18.48 -25.34
CA ILE A 27 -8.49 -19.22 -24.20
C ILE A 27 -9.77 -18.54 -23.71
N THR A 28 -10.89 -19.21 -23.94
CA THR A 28 -12.22 -18.70 -23.59
C THR A 28 -12.88 -19.54 -22.50
N PHE A 29 -13.84 -18.93 -21.82
CA PHE A 29 -14.66 -19.61 -20.82
C PHE A 29 -15.60 -20.64 -21.46
N PRO A 30 -15.65 -21.90 -20.98
CA PRO A 30 -16.59 -22.91 -21.49
C PRO A 30 -18.06 -22.56 -21.19
N ALA A 31 -18.98 -23.33 -21.78
CA ALA A 31 -20.40 -23.30 -21.44
C ALA A 31 -20.61 -23.49 -19.92
N GLY A 32 -21.61 -22.81 -19.33
CA GLY A 32 -21.88 -22.87 -17.89
C GLY A 32 -20.89 -22.10 -17.00
N SER A 33 -19.93 -21.35 -17.57
CA SER A 33 -19.01 -20.53 -16.78
C SER A 33 -19.68 -19.29 -16.18
N GLU A 34 -19.47 -19.09 -14.89
CA GLU A 34 -19.97 -17.94 -14.12
C GLU A 34 -18.82 -17.25 -13.38
N ALA A 35 -18.91 -15.93 -13.28
CA ALA A 35 -17.99 -15.10 -12.52
C ALA A 35 -18.78 -14.19 -11.57
N TYR A 36 -18.29 -14.07 -10.35
CA TYR A 36 -18.94 -13.38 -9.25
C TYR A 36 -18.03 -12.25 -8.76
N VAL A 37 -18.59 -11.04 -8.69
CA VAL A 37 -18.04 -9.97 -7.86
C VAL A 37 -18.62 -10.16 -6.47
N PHE A 38 -17.81 -10.06 -5.43
CA PHE A 38 -18.30 -10.19 -4.06
C PHE A 38 -18.01 -8.94 -3.25
N THR A 39 -18.96 -8.61 -2.40
CA THR A 39 -18.84 -7.59 -1.36
C THR A 39 -18.72 -8.32 -0.04
N TYR A 40 -17.74 -7.97 0.77
CA TYR A 40 -17.55 -8.54 2.10
C TYR A 40 -17.51 -7.46 3.18
N TRP A 41 -17.68 -7.89 4.42
CA TRP A 41 -17.59 -7.06 5.62
C TRP A 41 -16.65 -7.76 6.60
N LEU A 42 -15.90 -6.98 7.36
CA LEU A 42 -15.05 -7.48 8.44
C LEU A 42 -15.67 -7.11 9.78
N GLY A 43 -15.55 -7.98 10.78
CA GLY A 43 -16.04 -7.69 12.13
C GLY A 43 -15.23 -6.59 12.83
N ASP A 44 -13.92 -6.56 12.54
CA ASP A 44 -12.96 -5.62 13.11
C ASP A 44 -12.28 -4.77 12.03
N ASP A 45 -11.60 -3.70 12.46
CA ASP A 45 -10.71 -2.95 11.60
C ASP A 45 -9.48 -3.81 11.32
N GLU A 46 -9.09 -3.93 10.06
CA GLU A 46 -7.94 -4.72 9.64
C GLU A 46 -6.95 -3.89 8.83
N ILE A 47 -5.68 -4.31 8.84
CA ILE A 47 -4.66 -3.73 7.98
C ILE A 47 -4.19 -4.74 6.95
N VAL A 48 -4.06 -4.30 5.70
CA VAL A 48 -3.55 -5.13 4.60
C VAL A 48 -2.33 -4.44 4.01
N VAL A 49 -1.22 -5.17 3.94
CA VAL A 49 -0.01 -4.72 3.23
C VAL A 49 -0.22 -5.02 1.74
N PRO A 50 -0.38 -4.02 0.88
CA PRO A 50 -0.75 -4.23 -0.52
C PRO A 50 0.36 -4.88 -1.35
N ALA A 51 1.62 -4.78 -0.92
CA ALA A 51 2.75 -5.42 -1.58
C ALA A 51 3.77 -5.93 -0.55
N SER A 52 4.15 -7.20 -0.62
CA SER A 52 5.11 -7.82 0.30
C SER A 52 6.50 -7.14 0.29
N ASN A 53 6.83 -6.47 -0.81
CA ASN A 53 8.09 -5.78 -1.03
C ASN A 53 7.99 -4.26 -0.84
N SER A 54 6.84 -3.70 -0.46
CA SER A 54 6.79 -2.27 -0.14
C SER A 54 7.38 -2.02 1.24
N PHE A 55 8.47 -1.25 1.28
CA PHE A 55 9.09 -0.79 2.50
C PHE A 55 9.50 0.66 2.32
N THR A 56 9.28 1.48 3.34
CA THR A 56 9.72 2.87 3.36
C THR A 56 11.20 2.98 3.72
N GLY A 57 11.80 1.86 4.16
CA GLY A 57 13.17 1.77 4.64
C GLY A 57 13.38 2.41 6.02
N THR A 58 12.30 2.71 6.75
CA THR A 58 12.34 3.30 8.10
C THR A 58 11.83 2.32 9.15
N LYS A 59 12.30 2.48 10.39
CA LYS A 59 11.98 1.55 11.50
C LYS A 59 10.83 2.04 12.39
N SER A 60 10.46 3.31 12.28
CA SER A 60 9.37 3.95 13.02
C SER A 60 8.68 5.01 12.17
N ILE A 61 7.44 5.35 12.52
CA ILE A 61 6.69 6.42 11.85
C ILE A 61 7.38 7.77 12.04
N GLU A 62 8.04 8.02 13.17
CA GLU A 62 8.83 9.24 13.39
C GLU A 62 10.01 9.34 12.41
N GLU A 63 10.73 8.24 12.20
CA GLU A 63 11.80 8.20 11.21
C GLU A 63 11.27 8.38 9.78
N LEU A 64 10.09 7.82 9.48
CA LEU A 64 9.38 8.05 8.21
C LEU A 64 9.14 9.54 7.98
N MET A 65 8.51 10.21 8.96
CA MET A 65 8.16 11.62 8.86
C MET A 65 9.39 12.48 8.62
N ASN A 66 10.46 12.25 9.38
CA ASN A 66 11.70 13.01 9.20
C ASN A 66 12.38 12.74 7.85
N ARG A 67 12.44 11.48 7.41
CA ARG A 67 13.04 11.11 6.11
C ARG A 67 12.34 11.81 4.96
N TYR A 68 11.02 11.85 4.99
CA TYR A 68 10.17 12.39 3.91
C TYR A 68 9.60 13.77 4.27
N SER A 69 10.37 14.59 4.98
CA SER A 69 9.97 15.94 5.37
C SER A 69 10.35 17.03 4.36
N LYS A 70 11.20 16.70 3.39
CA LYS A 70 11.73 17.65 2.40
C LYS A 70 11.12 17.41 1.02
N LYS A 71 10.86 18.49 0.29
CA LYS A 71 10.29 18.47 -1.08
C LYS A 71 11.13 17.65 -2.08
N VAL A 72 12.45 17.57 -1.88
CA VAL A 72 13.39 16.88 -2.79
C VAL A 72 13.30 15.36 -2.77
N ALA A 73 12.65 14.78 -1.75
CA ALA A 73 12.46 13.34 -1.65
C ALA A 73 11.14 13.04 -0.92
N PRO A 74 9.97 13.24 -1.57
CA PRO A 74 8.70 12.82 -1.00
C PRO A 74 8.50 11.32 -1.19
N LEU A 75 7.63 10.74 -0.36
CA LEU A 75 7.25 9.34 -0.49
C LEU A 75 6.01 9.23 -1.39
N CYS A 76 6.15 8.66 -2.58
CA CYS A 76 4.99 8.41 -3.43
C CYS A 76 4.01 7.44 -2.78
N MET A 77 2.74 7.80 -2.79
CA MET A 77 1.65 6.90 -2.44
C MET A 77 1.37 5.94 -3.58
N ASN A 78 0.81 4.79 -3.22
CA ASN A 78 0.16 3.94 -4.22
C ASN A 78 -0.99 4.71 -4.85
N TYR A 79 -1.28 4.40 -6.11
CA TYR A 79 -2.41 4.96 -6.86
C TYR A 79 -2.99 3.90 -7.78
N ILE A 80 -4.23 4.09 -8.20
CA ILE A 80 -4.84 3.25 -9.24
C ILE A 80 -4.36 3.79 -10.58
N HIS A 81 -3.68 2.97 -11.38
CA HIS A 81 -3.19 3.43 -12.67
C HIS A 81 -4.35 3.66 -13.66
N SER A 82 -4.50 4.89 -14.15
CA SER A 82 -5.44 5.27 -15.21
C SER A 82 -5.02 6.58 -15.89
N ARG A 83 -5.66 6.94 -17.01
CA ARG A 83 -5.42 8.24 -17.66
C ARG A 83 -5.91 9.45 -16.84
N ALA A 84 -6.84 9.23 -15.90
CA ALA A 84 -7.48 10.30 -15.12
C ALA A 84 -6.86 10.48 -13.72
N THR A 85 -5.94 9.60 -13.33
CA THR A 85 -5.36 9.59 -11.97
C THR A 85 -4.08 10.38 -11.90
N THR A 86 -3.98 11.20 -10.87
CA THR A 86 -2.82 12.02 -10.58
C THR A 86 -2.16 11.52 -9.30
N PRO A 87 -1.04 10.78 -9.36
CA PRO A 87 -0.40 10.26 -8.16
C PRO A 87 0.12 11.39 -7.26
N TYR A 88 0.25 11.12 -5.97
CA TYR A 88 0.77 12.07 -4.99
C TYR A 88 2.01 11.54 -4.27
N GLY A 89 2.99 12.42 -4.10
CA GLY A 89 4.05 12.30 -3.09
C GLY A 89 3.61 12.90 -1.77
N VAL A 90 3.85 12.20 -0.67
CA VAL A 90 3.63 12.67 0.70
C VAL A 90 4.86 13.40 1.21
N MET A 91 4.64 14.58 1.75
CA MET A 91 5.64 15.33 2.51
C MET A 91 5.12 15.59 3.91
N PHE A 92 5.83 15.05 4.90
CA PHE A 92 5.49 15.21 6.31
C PHE A 92 6.10 16.50 6.89
N PRO A 93 5.54 17.06 7.96
CA PRO A 93 6.27 18.05 8.73
C PRO A 93 7.46 17.39 9.42
N ALA A 94 8.57 18.12 9.50
CA ALA A 94 9.74 17.68 10.25
C ALA A 94 9.39 17.59 11.75
N LEU A 95 9.80 16.49 12.38
CA LEU A 95 9.75 16.32 13.82
C LEU A 95 11.07 16.78 14.44
N SER A 96 11.00 17.30 15.66
CA SER A 96 12.22 17.56 16.44
C SER A 96 13.01 16.27 16.61
N THR A 97 14.32 16.32 16.37
CA THR A 97 15.25 15.21 16.59
C THR A 97 15.96 15.31 17.94
N THR A 98 15.79 16.42 18.64
CA THR A 98 16.40 16.67 19.95
C THR A 98 15.72 15.81 21.02
N PRO A 99 16.44 14.91 21.69
CA PRO A 99 15.88 14.13 22.78
C PRO A 99 15.42 15.03 23.92
N THR A 100 14.29 14.70 24.54
CA THR A 100 13.72 15.44 25.67
C THR A 100 13.75 14.59 26.93
N ARG A 101 14.09 15.20 28.08
CA ARG A 101 13.98 14.53 29.37
C ARG A 101 12.53 14.58 29.84
N VAL A 102 11.94 13.40 30.00
CA VAL A 102 10.57 13.22 30.49
C VAL A 102 10.66 12.60 31.87
N THR A 103 10.07 13.25 32.89
CA THR A 103 9.97 12.69 34.24
C THR A 103 8.56 12.14 34.44
N LYS A 104 8.45 10.83 34.67
CA LYS A 104 7.20 10.15 35.02
C LYS A 104 7.15 9.89 36.51
N GLU A 105 6.04 10.28 37.13
CA GLU A 105 5.75 9.96 38.53
C GLU A 105 5.04 8.60 38.59
N ILE A 106 5.60 7.68 39.37
CA ILE A 106 4.96 6.41 39.69
C ILE A 106 4.22 6.64 41.00
N THR A 107 2.91 6.45 40.97
CA THR A 107 2.01 6.55 42.12
C THR A 107 1.60 5.17 42.60
N ASN A 108 1.35 5.03 43.90
CA ASN A 108 0.72 3.83 44.45
C ASN A 108 -0.80 3.86 44.20
N ALA A 109 -1.51 2.77 44.56
CA ALA A 109 -2.97 2.68 44.44
C ALA A 109 -3.75 3.76 45.21
N LYS A 110 -3.10 4.48 46.13
CA LYS A 110 -3.67 5.60 46.90
C LYS A 110 -3.29 6.98 46.32
N GLY A 111 -2.70 7.03 45.13
CA GLY A 111 -2.29 8.27 44.45
C GLY A 111 -1.03 8.95 45.00
N LYS A 112 -0.35 8.35 46.00
CA LYS A 112 0.90 8.92 46.54
C LYS A 112 2.07 8.61 45.60
N VAL A 113 2.81 9.64 45.21
CA VAL A 113 4.04 9.50 44.41
C VAL A 113 5.07 8.72 45.22
N ILE A 114 5.46 7.55 44.73
CA ILE A 114 6.45 6.66 45.34
C ILE A 114 7.81 6.73 44.64
N ARG A 115 7.84 7.12 43.36
CA ARG A 115 9.08 7.24 42.61
C ARG A 115 8.93 8.25 41.47
N ARG A 116 9.98 9.02 41.19
CA ARG A 116 10.11 9.77 39.94
C ARG A 116 11.14 9.08 39.07
N VAL A 117 10.80 8.83 37.81
CA VAL A 117 11.70 8.25 36.82
C VAL A 117 11.88 9.25 35.71
N THR A 118 13.08 9.80 35.58
CA THR A 118 13.44 10.63 34.44
C THR A 118 14.02 9.75 33.35
N THR A 119 13.49 9.84 32.15
CA THR A 119 13.95 9.11 30.97
C THR A 119 14.16 10.10 29.84
N THR A 120 15.23 9.90 29.07
CA THR A 120 15.43 10.62 27.81
C THR A 120 14.62 9.93 26.74
N GLU A 121 13.57 10.59 26.24
CA GLU A 121 12.71 10.06 25.18
C GLU A 121 12.95 10.85 23.88
N ARG A 122 12.86 10.17 22.74
CA ARG A 122 12.82 10.84 21.43
C ARG A 122 11.42 11.43 21.22
N PRO A 123 11.30 12.63 20.61
CA PRO A 123 10.01 13.21 20.28
C PRO A 123 9.17 12.23 19.45
N LYS A 124 7.94 12.01 19.89
CA LYS A 124 6.96 11.19 19.16
C LYS A 124 6.10 12.07 18.27
N ALA A 125 5.62 11.49 17.17
CA ALA A 125 4.64 12.14 16.34
C ALA A 125 3.36 12.42 17.15
N ALA A 126 2.76 13.58 16.95
CA ALA A 126 1.47 13.90 17.54
C ALA A 126 0.40 12.90 17.06
N PRO A 127 -0.60 12.55 17.91
CA PRO A 127 -1.67 11.62 17.52
C PRO A 127 -2.42 12.04 16.25
N THR A 128 -2.46 13.34 15.96
CA THR A 128 -3.03 13.91 14.75
C THR A 128 -2.19 15.08 14.25
N GLY A 129 -2.23 15.35 12.96
CA GLY A 129 -1.61 16.54 12.36
C GLY A 129 -1.89 16.64 10.87
N THR A 130 -1.22 17.58 10.19
CA THR A 130 -1.43 17.90 8.77
C THR A 130 -0.17 17.66 7.96
N LEU A 131 -0.31 17.03 6.80
CA LEU A 131 0.76 16.80 5.83
C LEU A 131 0.41 17.41 4.47
N THR A 132 1.42 17.51 3.61
CA THR A 132 1.28 18.05 2.27
C THR A 132 1.34 16.93 1.24
N LEU A 133 0.44 16.97 0.27
CA LEU A 133 0.43 16.09 -0.90
C LEU A 133 0.91 16.90 -2.11
N LEU A 134 1.95 16.39 -2.75
CA LEU A 134 2.59 16.96 -3.93
C LEU A 134 2.18 16.13 -5.15
N LYS A 135 1.57 16.73 -6.17
CA LYS A 135 1.28 15.99 -7.40
C LYS A 135 2.58 15.47 -8.01
N ALA A 136 2.59 14.18 -8.31
CA ALA A 136 3.67 13.46 -8.96
C ALA A 136 3.32 13.16 -10.42
N ARG A 137 4.34 12.89 -11.22
CA ARG A 137 4.17 12.42 -12.60
C ARG A 137 3.62 10.99 -12.61
N SER A 138 2.59 10.75 -13.41
CA SER A 138 2.00 9.42 -13.61
C SER A 138 2.74 8.56 -14.64
N ASP A 139 3.57 9.18 -15.48
CA ASP A 139 4.33 8.57 -16.58
C ASP A 139 5.80 8.28 -16.21
N ALA A 140 6.26 8.73 -15.05
CA ALA A 140 7.60 8.47 -14.57
C ALA A 140 7.69 7.11 -13.87
N VAL A 141 8.79 6.39 -14.12
CA VAL A 141 9.09 5.12 -13.44
C VAL A 141 9.39 5.34 -11.95
N PHE A 142 9.90 6.52 -11.60
CA PHE A 142 10.21 6.93 -10.24
C PHE A 142 9.28 8.05 -9.77
N CYS A 143 9.24 8.26 -8.46
CA CYS A 143 8.49 9.34 -7.84
C CYS A 143 9.09 10.70 -8.23
N GLU A 144 8.55 11.31 -9.29
CA GLU A 144 9.00 12.60 -9.80
C GLU A 144 7.97 13.68 -9.52
N ILE A 145 8.36 14.70 -8.75
CA ILE A 145 7.54 15.89 -8.50
C ILE A 145 7.92 16.98 -9.50
N PRO A 146 6.98 17.45 -10.34
CA PRO A 146 7.20 18.61 -11.20
C PRO A 146 7.61 19.85 -10.39
N LYS A 147 8.43 20.73 -10.99
CA LYS A 147 8.91 21.97 -10.33
C LYS A 147 7.73 22.82 -9.83
N GLU A 148 6.75 22.99 -10.69
CA GLU A 148 5.45 23.60 -10.41
C GLU A 148 4.45 22.47 -10.08
N THR A 149 4.22 22.24 -8.80
CA THR A 149 3.25 21.24 -8.33
C THR A 149 2.19 21.94 -7.50
N SER A 150 0.92 21.61 -7.74
CA SER A 150 -0.15 22.07 -6.85
C SER A 150 -0.12 21.27 -5.57
N LEU A 151 -0.35 21.97 -4.45
CA LEU A 151 -0.37 21.38 -3.12
C LEU A 151 -1.81 20.97 -2.81
N ALA A 152 -1.99 19.71 -2.44
CA ALA A 152 -3.15 19.29 -1.67
C ALA A 152 -2.72 19.08 -0.22
N ARG A 153 -3.69 19.04 0.69
CA ARG A 153 -3.44 18.73 2.10
C ARG A 153 -4.09 17.40 2.45
N ALA A 154 -3.54 16.78 3.48
CA ALA A 154 -4.19 15.68 4.17
C ALA A 154 -3.94 15.83 5.67
N THR A 155 -4.76 15.15 6.46
CA THR A 155 -4.50 14.96 7.88
C THR A 155 -3.98 13.56 8.11
N TRP A 156 -3.15 13.37 9.13
CA TRP A 156 -2.87 12.02 9.64
C TRP A 156 -3.54 11.81 10.99
N LYS A 157 -3.84 10.55 11.27
CA LYS A 157 -4.33 10.08 12.57
C LYS A 157 -3.60 8.81 12.97
N MET A 158 -3.02 8.81 14.16
CA MET A 158 -2.40 7.64 14.76
C MET A 158 -3.50 6.75 15.37
N ARG A 159 -3.44 5.47 15.07
CA ARG A 159 -4.35 4.43 15.56
C ARG A 159 -3.55 3.22 16.04
N SER A 160 -4.16 2.45 16.92
CA SER A 160 -3.76 1.06 17.18
C SER A 160 -4.84 0.17 16.61
N ILE A 161 -4.49 -0.71 15.66
CA ILE A 161 -5.39 -1.65 15.03
C ILE A 161 -4.81 -3.04 15.29
N GLN A 162 -5.53 -3.90 16.02
CA GLN A 162 -5.05 -5.23 16.45
C GLN A 162 -3.63 -5.18 17.08
N GLY A 163 -3.39 -4.18 17.94
CA GLY A 163 -2.10 -3.96 18.60
C GLY A 163 -1.00 -3.37 17.69
N THR A 164 -1.25 -3.21 16.39
CA THR A 164 -0.30 -2.60 15.44
C THR A 164 -0.46 -1.08 15.42
N ARG A 165 0.64 -0.35 15.50
CA ARG A 165 0.64 1.12 15.40
C ARG A 165 0.52 1.54 13.93
N VAL A 166 -0.49 2.33 13.63
CA VAL A 166 -0.85 2.76 12.26
C VAL A 166 -0.98 4.28 12.22
N MET A 167 -0.38 4.90 11.22
CA MET A 167 -0.64 6.28 10.81
C MET A 167 -1.56 6.24 9.60
N GLU A 168 -2.84 6.52 9.82
CA GLU A 168 -3.81 6.70 8.74
C GLU A 168 -3.64 8.08 8.10
N ILE A 169 -3.69 8.14 6.76
CA ILE A 169 -3.73 9.38 5.99
C ILE A 169 -5.16 9.60 5.51
N ILE A 170 -5.67 10.79 5.76
CA ILE A 170 -7.02 11.23 5.40
C ILE A 170 -6.87 12.44 4.46
N PRO A 171 -6.90 12.23 3.14
CA PRO A 171 -6.82 13.31 2.16
C PRO A 171 -7.99 14.29 2.27
N ASP A 172 -7.75 15.56 1.92
CA ASP A 172 -8.82 16.53 1.76
C ASP A 172 -9.80 16.10 0.66
N LYS A 173 -11.05 16.62 0.71
CA LYS A 173 -12.15 16.22 -0.20
C LYS A 173 -11.87 16.41 -1.70
N ASN A 174 -10.89 17.24 -2.04
CA ASN A 174 -10.50 17.51 -3.43
C ASN A 174 -9.48 16.51 -3.99
N VAL A 175 -9.01 15.55 -3.18
CA VAL A 175 -8.12 14.47 -3.61
C VAL A 175 -8.98 13.25 -3.95
N SER A 176 -8.87 12.77 -5.20
CA SER A 176 -9.60 11.59 -5.63
C SER A 176 -9.10 10.36 -4.85
N PRO A 177 -10.00 9.45 -4.40
CA PRO A 177 -9.58 8.19 -3.78
C PRO A 177 -8.61 7.39 -4.67
N ALA A 178 -8.82 7.43 -5.99
CA ALA A 178 -8.00 6.68 -6.93
C ALA A 178 -6.55 7.19 -7.01
N ASP A 179 -6.34 8.49 -6.75
CA ASP A 179 -5.02 9.12 -6.73
C ASP A 179 -4.17 8.67 -5.54
N VAL A 180 -4.81 8.08 -4.52
CA VAL A 180 -4.17 7.57 -3.31
C VAL A 180 -4.31 6.05 -3.18
N GLY A 181 -4.75 5.38 -4.25
CA GLY A 181 -4.76 3.91 -4.35
C GLY A 181 -6.05 3.27 -3.84
N ILE A 182 -7.09 4.05 -3.58
CA ILE A 182 -8.39 3.56 -3.12
C ILE A 182 -9.38 3.54 -4.29
N GLN A 183 -10.05 2.41 -4.48
CA GLN A 183 -11.12 2.31 -5.46
C GLN A 183 -12.28 3.22 -5.05
N PRO A 184 -12.82 4.11 -5.92
CA PRO A 184 -13.86 5.07 -5.54
C PRO A 184 -15.09 4.43 -4.88
N ILE A 185 -15.48 3.23 -5.31
CA ILE A 185 -16.60 2.48 -4.70
C ILE A 185 -16.33 2.08 -3.24
N ASN A 186 -15.06 1.95 -2.85
CA ASN A 186 -14.61 1.55 -1.52
C ASN A 186 -14.13 2.74 -0.67
N GLN A 187 -14.32 3.99 -1.11
CA GLN A 187 -13.77 5.18 -0.45
C GLN A 187 -14.20 5.37 1.02
N SER A 188 -15.37 4.85 1.40
CA SER A 188 -15.88 4.90 2.78
C SER A 188 -15.48 3.69 3.63
N SER A 189 -14.93 2.65 3.00
CA SER A 189 -14.65 1.34 3.61
C SER A 189 -13.16 1.02 3.68
N VAL A 190 -12.34 1.72 2.89
CA VAL A 190 -10.89 1.51 2.79
C VAL A 190 -10.17 2.83 2.96
N GLY A 191 -9.30 2.90 3.96
CA GLY A 191 -8.32 3.98 4.15
C GLY A 191 -6.92 3.57 3.69
N VAL A 192 -5.99 4.50 3.73
CA VAL A 192 -4.57 4.27 3.41
C VAL A 192 -3.68 4.86 4.50
N GLY A 193 -2.47 4.33 4.63
CA GLY A 193 -1.54 4.82 5.63
C GLY A 193 -0.26 4.02 5.72
N PHE A 194 0.34 4.07 6.89
CA PHE A 194 1.59 3.39 7.21
C PHE A 194 1.47 2.63 8.53
N ALA A 195 1.97 1.40 8.58
CA ALA A 195 1.96 0.59 9.79
C ALA A 195 3.38 0.21 10.21
N GLU A 196 3.65 0.22 11.51
CA GLU A 196 4.85 -0.37 12.10
C GLU A 196 4.66 -1.88 12.23
N THR A 197 5.32 -2.63 11.35
CA THR A 197 5.24 -4.09 11.31
C THR A 197 6.51 -4.71 11.85
N ILE A 198 6.38 -5.82 12.58
CA ILE A 198 7.52 -6.61 13.03
C ILE A 198 7.84 -7.62 11.92
N ARG A 199 9.05 -7.57 11.39
CA ARG A 199 9.60 -8.63 10.54
C ARG A 199 10.62 -9.44 11.33
N VAL A 200 10.58 -10.75 11.13
CA VAL A 200 11.60 -11.67 11.65
C VAL A 200 12.42 -12.12 10.47
N HIS A 201 13.71 -11.78 10.46
CA HIS A 201 14.64 -12.27 9.45
C HIS A 201 15.82 -12.96 10.14
N LYS A 202 16.04 -14.24 9.83
CA LYS A 202 17.09 -15.07 10.45
C LYS A 202 17.08 -15.00 12.00
N GLY A 203 15.89 -15.04 12.60
CA GLY A 203 15.72 -14.97 14.06
C GLY A 203 15.83 -13.56 14.67
N VAL A 204 16.27 -12.55 13.91
CA VAL A 204 16.34 -11.16 14.38
C VAL A 204 15.00 -10.47 14.13
N ARG A 205 14.39 -9.95 15.20
CA ARG A 205 13.20 -9.10 15.13
C ARG A 205 13.60 -7.68 14.76
N SER A 206 13.02 -7.14 13.70
CA SER A 206 13.14 -5.74 13.33
C SER A 206 11.77 -5.12 13.06
N THR A 207 11.59 -3.87 13.48
CA THR A 207 10.41 -3.09 13.12
C THR A 207 10.68 -2.38 11.79
N ASN A 208 9.71 -2.44 10.89
CA ASN A 208 9.73 -1.72 9.63
C ASN A 208 8.40 -1.01 9.42
N VAL A 209 8.45 0.19 8.87
CA VAL A 209 7.26 0.89 8.41
C VAL A 209 6.95 0.48 6.98
N VAL A 210 5.70 0.09 6.75
CA VAL A 210 5.20 -0.32 5.44
C VAL A 210 3.92 0.44 5.09
N PRO A 211 3.70 0.79 3.81
CA PRO A 211 2.39 1.25 3.34
C PRO A 211 1.33 0.17 3.59
N VAL A 212 0.13 0.60 4.01
CA VAL A 212 -1.01 -0.28 4.26
C VAL A 212 -2.31 0.30 3.75
N ASN A 213 -3.24 -0.58 3.40
CA ASN A 213 -4.67 -0.28 3.33
C ASN A 213 -5.31 -0.59 4.67
N ILE A 214 -6.25 0.24 5.10
CA ILE A 214 -6.99 0.09 6.37
C ILE A 214 -8.42 -0.30 6.00
N LEU A 215 -8.81 -1.54 6.25
CA LEU A 215 -10.15 -2.04 6.00
C LEU A 215 -11.02 -1.75 7.21
N ARG A 216 -12.12 -1.01 6.99
CA ARG A 216 -13.01 -0.56 8.07
C ARG A 216 -13.96 -1.67 8.49
N ASN A 217 -14.15 -1.80 9.80
CA ASN A 217 -15.10 -2.72 10.38
C ASN A 217 -16.54 -2.43 9.93
N ASN A 218 -17.32 -3.48 9.70
CA ASN A 218 -18.74 -3.42 9.33
C ASN A 218 -19.04 -2.47 8.15
N ARG A 219 -18.07 -2.26 7.26
CA ARG A 219 -18.24 -1.50 6.01
C ARG A 219 -18.16 -2.43 4.80
N PRO A 220 -19.02 -2.23 3.77
CA PRO A 220 -19.01 -3.06 2.58
C PRO A 220 -17.74 -2.78 1.77
N ILE A 221 -16.97 -3.83 1.46
CA ILE A 221 -15.78 -3.74 0.61
C ILE A 221 -16.01 -4.60 -0.63
N VAL A 222 -16.04 -3.94 -1.79
CA VAL A 222 -16.11 -4.61 -3.09
C VAL A 222 -14.72 -5.12 -3.44
N GLU A 223 -14.58 -6.43 -3.65
CA GLU A 223 -13.36 -7.05 -4.17
C GLU A 223 -13.48 -7.24 -5.69
N PHE A 224 -12.46 -6.80 -6.42
CA PHE A 224 -12.43 -6.86 -7.88
C PHE A 224 -11.83 -8.16 -8.41
N ARG A 225 -11.16 -8.94 -7.56
CA ARG A 225 -10.76 -10.31 -7.88
C ARG A 225 -11.99 -11.20 -7.93
N LEU A 226 -12.41 -11.51 -9.15
CA LEU A 226 -13.58 -12.33 -9.43
C LEU A 226 -13.43 -13.73 -8.82
N LYS A 227 -14.55 -14.25 -8.31
CA LYS A 227 -14.71 -15.66 -7.97
C LYS A 227 -15.37 -16.37 -9.12
N PHE A 228 -15.08 -17.65 -9.29
CA PHE A 228 -15.50 -18.41 -10.44
C PHE A 228 -16.14 -19.72 -9.97
N ASN A 229 -17.22 -20.13 -10.63
CA ASN A 229 -17.73 -21.48 -10.45
C ASN A 229 -16.72 -22.51 -11.00
N GLU A 230 -16.93 -23.80 -10.73
CA GLU A 230 -15.97 -24.86 -11.09
C GLU A 230 -15.49 -24.85 -12.55
N PRO A 231 -16.37 -24.81 -13.58
CA PRO A 231 -15.92 -24.81 -14.97
C PRO A 231 -15.11 -23.55 -15.34
N ALA A 232 -15.51 -22.38 -14.84
CA ALA A 232 -14.79 -21.15 -15.05
C ALA A 232 -13.43 -21.15 -14.33
N ALA A 233 -13.38 -21.65 -13.09
CA ALA A 233 -12.16 -21.74 -12.31
C ALA A 233 -11.14 -22.71 -12.96
N ALA A 234 -11.60 -23.81 -13.55
CA ALA A 234 -10.74 -24.73 -14.28
C ALA A 234 -10.08 -24.06 -15.51
N ALA A 235 -10.86 -23.30 -16.28
CA ALA A 235 -10.34 -22.52 -17.42
C ALA A 235 -9.31 -21.47 -16.97
N VAL A 236 -9.60 -20.74 -15.89
CA VAL A 236 -8.68 -19.75 -15.31
C VAL A 236 -7.37 -20.39 -14.84
N ARG A 237 -7.43 -21.50 -14.10
CA ARG A 237 -6.22 -22.22 -13.65
C ARG A 237 -5.34 -22.64 -14.81
N LYS A 238 -5.94 -23.22 -15.86
CA LYS A 238 -5.21 -23.63 -17.08
C LYS A 238 -4.53 -22.43 -17.74
N ALA A 239 -5.26 -21.32 -17.91
CA ALA A 239 -4.73 -20.09 -18.51
C ALA A 239 -3.57 -19.50 -17.69
N LEU A 240 -3.69 -19.47 -16.36
CA LEU A 240 -2.65 -18.95 -15.46
C LEU A 240 -1.36 -19.77 -15.54
N VAL A 241 -1.45 -21.10 -15.59
CA VAL A 241 -0.27 -21.97 -15.73
C VAL A 241 0.45 -21.70 -17.05
N GLN A 242 -0.29 -21.59 -18.15
CA GLN A 242 0.28 -21.30 -19.47
C GLN A 242 0.93 -19.91 -19.51
N ALA A 243 0.23 -18.88 -19.01
CA ALA A 243 0.75 -17.52 -18.93
C ALA A 243 2.02 -17.43 -18.07
N ALA A 244 2.07 -18.13 -16.94
CA ALA A 244 3.27 -18.18 -16.09
C ALA A 244 4.48 -18.79 -16.82
N GLN A 245 4.25 -19.84 -17.62
CA GLN A 245 5.32 -20.44 -18.43
C GLN A 245 5.81 -19.48 -19.52
N VAL A 246 4.89 -18.78 -20.21
CA VAL A 246 5.25 -17.77 -21.22
C VAL A 246 6.09 -16.66 -20.58
N LYS A 247 5.61 -16.08 -19.47
CA LYS A 247 6.34 -15.04 -18.71
C LYS A 247 7.75 -15.49 -18.32
N GLN A 248 7.91 -16.73 -17.85
CA GLN A 248 9.22 -17.28 -17.49
C GLN A 248 10.14 -17.44 -18.71
N ARG A 249 9.63 -17.90 -19.85
CA ARG A 249 10.42 -18.05 -21.08
C ARG A 249 10.89 -16.69 -21.59
N GLU A 250 10.01 -15.70 -21.63
CA GLU A 250 10.37 -14.33 -22.02
C GLU A 250 11.43 -13.73 -21.09
N ALA A 251 11.27 -13.90 -19.78
CA ALA A 251 12.27 -13.42 -18.82
C ALA A 251 13.66 -14.05 -19.06
N LYS A 252 13.73 -15.35 -19.38
CA LYS A 252 14.99 -16.02 -19.73
C LYS A 252 15.60 -15.46 -21.02
N LEU A 253 14.79 -15.28 -22.07
CA LEU A 253 15.24 -14.71 -23.34
C LEU A 253 15.81 -13.30 -23.16
N ILE A 254 15.12 -12.44 -22.39
CA ILE A 254 15.58 -11.09 -22.07
C ILE A 254 16.92 -11.13 -21.31
N ALA A 255 17.05 -12.02 -20.32
CA ALA A 255 18.29 -12.17 -19.55
C ALA A 255 19.47 -12.64 -20.42
N GLU A 256 19.24 -13.59 -21.33
CA GLU A 256 20.26 -14.08 -22.27
C GLU A 256 20.70 -12.97 -23.25
N GLN A 257 19.75 -12.21 -23.79
CA GLN A 257 20.06 -11.06 -24.65
C GLN A 257 20.85 -9.98 -23.92
N ALA A 258 20.48 -9.66 -22.67
CA ALA A 258 21.22 -8.71 -21.84
C ALA A 258 22.65 -9.19 -21.57
N LYS A 259 22.84 -10.49 -21.33
CA LYS A 259 24.18 -11.09 -21.14
C LYS A 259 25.02 -10.99 -22.42
N LYS A 260 24.46 -11.32 -23.59
CA LYS A 260 25.14 -11.19 -24.89
C LYS A 260 25.56 -9.76 -25.20
N ARG A 261 24.72 -8.77 -24.88
CA ARG A 261 25.04 -7.33 -25.06
C ARG A 261 26.16 -6.84 -24.14
N ARG A 262 26.29 -7.42 -22.94
CA ARG A 262 27.37 -7.11 -22.00
C ARG A 262 28.70 -7.75 -22.38
N SER A 263 28.69 -8.91 -23.04
CA SER A 263 29.92 -9.57 -23.52
C SER A 263 30.44 -9.02 -24.86
N ALA A 264 29.65 -8.18 -25.54
CA ALA A 264 30.02 -7.53 -26.80
C ALA A 264 30.49 -6.07 -26.62
N LYS A 265 30.57 -5.59 -25.38
CA LYS A 265 31.17 -4.30 -24.96
C LYS A 265 32.43 -4.60 -24.17
#